data_AF-K2FAV4-F1
#
_entry.id   AF-K2FAV4-F1
#
_cell.length_a   1.000
_cell.length_b   1.000
_cell.length_c   1.000
_cell.angle_alpha   90.00
_cell.angle_beta   90.00
_cell.angle_gamma   90.00
#
_symmetry.space_group_name_H-M   'P 1'
#
loop_
_entity.id
_entity.type
_entity.pdbx_description
1 polymer ?
#
loop_
_entity_poly.entity_id
_entity_poly.type
_entity_poly.pdbx_seq_one_letter_code
_entity_poly.pdbx_strand_id
1 'polypeptide(L)' 'MLVLIFQILYYLLLFAMFLMSIFIVFHIVFYSYSFLSKLLMLLIFVPVVGVLLFTNFVLFSSIDLGHLLARIMP' A
#
# COMPACT_ATOMS: atom_id res chain seq x y z
N MET A 1 -23.72 1.93 -7.60
CA MET A 1 -22.95 0.73 -8.02
C MET A 1 -21.51 1.05 -8.41
N LEU A 2 -21.28 2.10 -9.22
CA LEU A 2 -19.92 2.52 -9.61
C LEU A 2 -18.99 2.81 -8.41
N VAL A 3 -19.47 3.53 -7.40
CA VAL A 3 -18.72 3.83 -6.16
C VAL A 3 -18.19 2.55 -5.48
N LEU A 4 -19.06 1.53 -5.38
CA LEU A 4 -18.70 0.24 -4.78
C LEU A 4 -17.58 -0.45 -5.56
N ILE A 5 -17.63 -0.40 -6.90
CA ILE A 5 -16.60 -0.98 -7.76
C ILE A 5 -15.24 -0.30 -7.50
N PHE A 6 -15.21 1.04 -7.44
CA PHE A 6 -13.98 1.78 -7.15
C PHE A 6 -13.43 1.48 -5.75
N GLN A 7 -14.29 1.34 -4.74
CA GLN A 7 -13.87 0.93 -3.40
C GLN A 7 -13.24 -0.46 -3.41
N ILE A 8 -13.88 -1.44 -4.07
CA ILE A 8 -13.35 -2.80 -4.19
C ILE A 8 -12.00 -2.80 -4.91
N LEU A 9 -11.90 -2.10 -6.04
CA LEU A 9 -10.64 -1.99 -6.80
C LEU A 9 -9.53 -1.35 -5.98
N TYR A 10 -9.86 -0.30 -5.20
CA TYR A 10 -8.90 0.33 -4.32
C TYR A 10 -8.38 -0.64 -3.25
N TYR A 11 -9.26 -1.34 -2.54
CA TYR A 11 -8.85 -2.31 -1.53
C TYR A 11 -8.04 -3.47 -2.13
N LEU A 12 -8.39 -3.92 -3.34
CA LEU A 12 -7.62 -4.93 -4.06
C LEU A 12 -6.20 -4.45 -4.37
N LEU A 13 -6.05 -3.19 -4.81
CA LEU A 13 -4.76 -2.58 -5.11
C LEU A 13 -3.93 -2.37 -3.85
N LEU A 14 -4.54 -1.88 -2.77
CA LEU A 14 -3.89 -1.76 -1.46
C LEU A 14 -3.43 -3.12 -0.94
N PHE A 15 -4.26 -4.16 -1.11
CA PHE A 15 -3.91 -5.53 -0.74
C PHE A 15 -2.75 -6.07 -1.58
N ALA A 16 -2.74 -5.84 -2.89
CA ALA A 16 -1.62 -6.22 -3.76
C ALA A 16 -0.32 -5.51 -3.34
N MET A 17 -0.37 -4.21 -3.02
CA MET A 17 0.78 -3.47 -2.50
C MET A 17 1.27 -4.03 -1.16
N PHE A 18 0.36 -4.43 -0.28
CA PHE A 18 0.69 -5.10 0.98
C PHE A 18 1.40 -6.44 0.75
N LEU A 19 0.88 -7.29 -0.14
CA LEU A 19 1.52 -8.56 -0.50
C LEU A 19 2.91 -8.35 -1.11
N MET A 20 3.07 -7.38 -2.01
CA MET A 20 4.36 -7.00 -2.58
C MET A 20 5.34 -6.53 -1.49
N SER A 21 4.86 -5.79 -0.50
CA SER A 21 5.68 -5.33 0.62
C SER A 21 6.16 -6.50 1.47
N ILE A 22 5.28 -7.46 1.77
CA ILE A 22 5.66 -8.71 2.45
C ILE A 22 6.70 -9.48 1.63
N PHE A 23 6.48 -9.63 0.33
CA PHE A 23 7.41 -10.32 -0.56
C PHE A 23 8.80 -9.67 -0.57
N ILE A 24 8.86 -8.34 -0.60
CA ILE A 24 10.14 -7.61 -0.54
C ILE A 24 10.82 -7.81 0.81
N VAL A 25 10.08 -7.72 1.93
CA VAL A 25 10.64 -8.01 3.26
C VAL A 25 11.19 -9.43 3.33
N PHE A 26 10.43 -10.42 2.84
CA PHE A 26 10.90 -11.80 2.71
C PHE A 26 12.18 -11.87 1.87
N HIS A 27 12.21 -11.24 0.70
CA HIS A 27 13.38 -11.25 -0.16
C HIS A 27 14.62 -10.65 0.54
N ILE A 28 14.48 -9.52 1.22
CA ILE A 28 15.55 -8.91 2.01
C ILE A 28 16.02 -9.86 3.12
N VAL A 29 15.09 -10.55 3.79
CA VAL A 29 15.41 -11.44 4.90
C VAL A 29 16.14 -12.71 4.44
N PHE A 30 15.77 -13.30 3.30
CA PHE A 30 16.31 -14.59 2.90
C PHE A 30 17.44 -14.51 1.86
N TYR A 31 17.53 -13.42 1.09
CA TYR A 31 18.46 -13.33 -0.04
C TYR A 31 19.55 -12.25 0.11
N SER A 32 19.54 -11.44 1.18
CA SER A 32 20.64 -10.50 1.43
C SER A 32 21.91 -11.23 1.86
N TYR A 33 23.02 -11.00 1.15
CA TYR A 33 24.32 -11.65 1.40
C TYR A 33 24.99 -11.23 2.73
N SER A 34 24.77 -9.99 3.20
CA SER A 34 25.40 -9.50 4.43
C SER A 34 24.37 -9.08 5.47
N PHE A 35 24.67 -9.38 6.74
CA PHE A 35 23.82 -9.02 7.88
C PHE A 35 23.60 -7.51 8.00
N LEU A 36 24.66 -6.72 7.79
CA LEU A 36 24.59 -5.26 7.83
C LEU A 36 23.67 -4.71 6.73
N SER A 37 23.78 -5.22 5.50
CA SER A 37 22.90 -4.80 4.39
C SER A 37 21.44 -5.15 4.67
N LYS A 38 21.17 -6.34 5.21
CA LYS A 38 19.83 -6.76 5.63
C LYS A 38 19.24 -5.79 6.66
N LEU A 39 20.00 -5.47 7.71
CA LEU A 39 19.54 -4.58 8.78
C LEU A 39 19.22 -3.18 8.24
N LEU A 40 20.14 -2.59 7.47
CA LEU A 40 19.95 -1.25 6.89
C LEU A 40 18.75 -1.19 5.94
N MET A 41 18.61 -2.20 5.06
CA MET A 41 17.47 -2.28 4.13
C MET A 41 16.15 -2.40 4.87
N LEU A 42 16.03 -3.26 5.88
CA LEU A 42 14.81 -3.40 6.66
C LEU A 42 14.47 -2.12 7.46
N LEU A 43 15.48 -1.49 8.07
CA LEU A 43 15.31 -0.28 8.87
C LEU A 43 14.80 0.89 8.04
N ILE A 44 15.16 0.97 6.76
CA ILE A 44 14.66 2.01 5.85
C ILE A 44 13.33 1.60 5.22
N PHE A 45 13.25 0.38 4.69
CA PHE A 45 12.10 -0.08 3.90
C PHE A 45 10.82 -0.19 4.75
N VAL A 46 10.91 -0.84 5.92
CA VAL A 46 9.72 -1.14 6.73
C VAL A 46 9.02 0.14 7.20
N PRO A 47 9.71 1.16 7.76
CA PRO A 47 9.04 2.40 8.16
C PRO A 47 8.50 3.18 6.97
N VAL A 48 9.26 3.30 5.88
CA VAL A 48 8.83 4.08 4.70
C VAL A 48 7.58 3.46 4.08
N VAL A 49 7.61 2.16 3.80
CA VAL A 49 6.46 1.47 3.21
C VAL A 49 5.29 1.35 4.17
N GLY A 50 5.56 1.16 5.47
CA GLY A 50 4.53 1.18 6.50
C GLY A 50 3.77 2.51 6.54
N VAL A 51 4.49 3.64 6.53
CA VAL A 51 3.90 4.97 6.46
C VAL A 51 3.12 5.15 5.16
N LEU A 52 3.68 4.77 4.00
CA LEU A 52 2.99 4.91 2.71
C LEU A 52 1.71 4.09 2.62
N LEU A 53 1.71 2.84 3.09
CA LEU A 53 0.52 1.98 3.11
C LEU A 53 -0.53 2.55 4.08
N PHE A 54 -0.10 3.00 5.25
CA PHE A 54 -0.99 3.62 6.23
C PHE A 54 -1.62 4.91 5.71
N THR A 55 -0.81 5.82 5.14
CA THR A 55 -1.30 7.07 4.56
C THR A 55 -2.28 6.78 3.42
N ASN A 56 -1.97 5.87 2.50
CA ASN A 56 -2.93 5.48 1.46
C ASN A 56 -4.24 4.97 2.04
N PHE A 57 -4.18 4.05 3.01
CA PHE A 57 -5.37 3.54 3.69
C PHE A 57 -6.23 4.66 4.28
N VAL A 58 -5.64 5.57 5.06
CA VAL A 58 -6.36 6.70 5.67
C VAL A 58 -6.95 7.63 4.61
N LEU A 59 -6.16 7.98 3.59
CA LEU A 59 -6.56 8.91 2.55
C LEU A 59 -7.77 8.37 1.78
N PHE A 60 -7.76 7.11 1.38
CA PHE A 60 -8.91 6.50 0.70
C PHE A 60 -10.10 6.20 1.61
N SER A 61 -9.88 5.94 2.90
CA SER A 61 -10.98 5.76 3.87
C SER A 61 -11.71 7.07 4.16
N SER A 62 -11.07 8.21 3.93
CA SER A 62 -11.61 9.54 4.20
C SER A 62 -12.17 10.24 2.96
N ILE A 63 -11.86 9.77 1.76
CA ILE A 63 -12.40 10.34 0.52
C ILE A 63 -13.87 9.96 0.39
N ASP A 64 -14.72 10.99 0.24
CA ASP A 64 -16.10 10.81 -0.21
C ASP A 64 -16.15 10.54 -1.73
N LEU A 65 -15.96 9.26 -2.07
CA LEU A 65 -16.00 8.79 -3.45
C LEU A 65 -17.35 9.06 -4.12
N GLY A 66 -18.45 9.12 -3.37
CA GLY A 66 -19.78 9.38 -3.90
C GLY A 66 -19.88 10.80 -4.45
N HIS A 67 -19.53 11.79 -3.63
CA HIS A 67 -19.50 13.20 -4.05
C HIS A 67 -18.45 13.46 -5.13
N LEU A 68 -17.29 12.82 -5.06
CA LEU A 68 -16.21 13.01 -6.02
C LEU A 68 -16.57 12.46 -7.39
N LEU A 69 -17.13 11.25 -7.46
CA LEU A 69 -17.57 10.65 -8.73
C LEU A 69 -18.78 11.40 -9.32
N ALA A 70 -19.71 11.88 -8.48
CA ALA A 70 -20.85 12.68 -8.93
C ALA A 70 -20.46 14.06 -9.51
N ARG A 71 -19.29 14.59 -9.15
CA ARG A 71 -18.74 15.83 -9.76
C ARG A 71 -18.01 15.58 -11.08
N ILE A 72 -17.39 14.42 -11.24
CA ILE A 72 -16.51 14.11 -12.39
C ILE A 72 -17.29 13.45 -13.52
N MET A 73 -18.28 12.62 -13.18
CA MET A 73 -19.13 11.93 -14.15
C MET A 73 -20.47 12.66 -14.24
N PRO A 74 -20.87 13.17 -15.43
CA PRO A 74 -22.14 13.85 -15.62
C PRO A 74 -23.35 12.92 -15.44
#